data_AF-A0A2T2S399-F1
#
_entry.id   AF-A0A2T2S399-F1
#
_cell.length_a   1.000
_cell.length_b   1.000
_cell.length_c   1.000
_cell.angle_alpha   90.00
_cell.angle_beta   90.00
_cell.angle_gamma   90.00
#
_symmetry.space_group_name_H-M   'P 1'
#
loop_
_entity.id
_entity.type
_entity.pdbx_description
1 polymer ?
#
loop_
_entity_poly.entity_id
_entity_poly.type
_entity_poly.pdbx_seq_one_letter_code
_entity_poly.pdbx_strand_id
1 'polypeptide(L)'
;MAPYRQAQALLAQLKRGRSLPPGALIRLGRWVWTAMWQIMMSELAPRDCEGAYVRPESQFRCWIGSNHPYPPEAGRYRLYVGMSCPWAHRTLVVRALKGLEQTVPVSLVVPSPEDGGWVLERGDYGCRRLADLYRRAEPDYAGRATVPVLWDERTQTIVNNESADIIRILNSAFDAFAAHPERDLYPPELQAAIEEWNTAIYPAVNNGVYRCGFAQTQQAYDRACSELFAQLDAIDRALANQRYLCGDRLTLADVRLFTTLFRFDAVYFGLFKCNRRRIRDYPHLGPYLRDLYQCPGIAETCDLERVKQDYYGNLFPLNPGGIVPAGPDGSDWNEPHGRQALSAAAASQG
;
A
#
# COMPACT_ATOMS: atom_id res chain seq x y z
N MET A 1 -14.84 27.16 -6.67
CA MET A 1 -15.49 28.45 -6.25
C MET A 1 -17.01 28.38 -6.12
N ALA A 2 -17.73 27.64 -6.97
CA ALA A 2 -19.20 27.51 -6.91
C ALA A 2 -19.79 26.93 -5.60
N PRO A 3 -19.27 25.81 -5.02
CA PRO A 3 -19.84 25.24 -3.79
C PRO A 3 -19.64 26.13 -2.55
N TYR A 4 -18.53 26.87 -2.50
CA TYR A 4 -18.27 27.84 -1.42
C TYR A 4 -19.28 29.00 -1.43
N ARG A 5 -19.60 29.54 -2.62
CA ARG A 5 -20.62 30.59 -2.76
C ARG A 5 -22.03 30.08 -2.44
N GLN A 6 -22.36 28.84 -2.79
CA GLN A 6 -23.64 28.21 -2.43
C GLN A 6 -23.77 27.99 -0.92
N ALA A 7 -22.72 27.51 -0.25
CA ALA A 7 -22.70 27.37 1.20
C ALA A 7 -22.85 28.73 1.92
N GLN A 8 -22.18 29.78 1.42
CA GLN A 8 -22.32 31.14 1.97
C GLN A 8 -23.72 31.72 1.78
N ALA A 9 -24.36 31.49 0.63
CA ALA A 9 -25.74 31.94 0.37
C ALA A 9 -26.76 31.24 1.29
N LEU A 10 -26.60 29.94 1.51
CA LEU A 10 -27.42 29.16 2.45
C LEU A 10 -27.24 29.65 3.90
N LEU A 11 -25.99 29.89 4.31
CA LEU A 11 -25.67 30.45 5.64
C LEU A 11 -26.24 31.86 5.83
N ALA A 12 -26.30 32.68 4.78
CA ALA A 12 -26.90 34.02 4.83
C ALA A 12 -28.44 33.98 4.96
N GLN A 13 -29.10 32.97 4.38
CA GLN A 13 -30.54 32.75 4.54
C GLN A 13 -30.91 32.22 5.93
N LEU A 14 -30.09 31.32 6.49
CA LEU A 14 -30.29 30.75 7.84
C LEU A 14 -30.15 31.78 8.98
N LYS A 15 -29.44 32.90 8.74
CA LYS A 15 -29.25 33.99 9.71
C LYS A 15 -30.48 34.90 9.90
N ARG A 16 -31.59 34.71 9.17
CA ARG A 16 -32.79 35.60 9.24
C ARG A 16 -33.83 35.20 10.30
N GLY A 17 -33.68 34.07 10.97
CA GLY A 17 -34.52 33.66 12.11
C GLY A 17 -33.79 33.78 13.45
N ARG A 18 -34.53 33.77 14.58
CA ARG A 18 -33.95 33.70 15.94
C ARG A 18 -32.87 32.61 15.97
N SER A 19 -31.60 33.02 16.04
CA SER A 19 -30.47 32.10 15.97
C SER A 19 -30.50 31.17 17.19
N LEU A 20 -30.42 29.86 16.96
CA LEU A 20 -30.14 28.91 18.04
C LEU A 20 -28.91 29.39 18.83
N PRO A 21 -28.88 29.21 20.17
CA PRO A 21 -27.70 29.56 20.96
C PRO A 21 -26.46 28.91 20.34
N PRO A 22 -25.35 29.64 20.14
CA PRO A 22 -24.17 29.11 19.43
C PRO A 22 -23.71 27.75 19.95
N GLY A 23 -23.78 27.52 21.27
CA GLY A 23 -23.43 26.24 21.89
C GLY A 23 -24.37 25.07 21.54
N ALA A 24 -25.66 25.31 21.28
CA ALA A 24 -26.58 24.26 20.83
C ALA A 24 -26.27 23.85 19.37
N LEU A 25 -26.04 24.84 18.50
CA LEU A 25 -25.67 24.59 17.11
C LEU A 25 -24.34 23.84 16.99
N ILE A 26 -23.32 24.24 17.77
CA ILE A 26 -22.01 23.57 17.79
C ILE A 26 -22.14 22.11 18.26
N ARG A 27 -22.92 21.85 19.32
CA ARG A 27 -23.14 20.50 19.83
C ARG A 27 -23.83 19.60 18.81
N LEU A 28 -24.88 20.09 18.16
CA LEU A 28 -25.57 19.36 17.09
C LEU A 28 -24.63 19.10 15.91
N GLY A 29 -23.91 20.12 15.43
CA GLY A 29 -22.97 19.97 14.31
C GLY A 29 -21.87 18.97 14.61
N ARG A 30 -21.29 19.00 15.82
CA ARG A 30 -20.30 18.01 16.27
C ARG A 30 -20.90 16.61 16.27
N TRP A 31 -22.09 16.44 16.83
CA TRP A 31 -22.75 15.14 16.91
C TRP A 31 -23.03 14.56 15.51
N VAL A 32 -23.63 15.34 14.61
CA VAL A 32 -23.91 14.92 13.22
C VAL A 32 -22.62 14.51 12.51
N TRP A 33 -21.58 15.33 12.61
CA TRP A 33 -20.30 15.07 11.98
C TRP A 33 -19.64 13.78 12.51
N THR A 34 -19.59 13.63 13.84
CA THR A 34 -19.01 12.44 14.47
C THR A 34 -19.80 11.17 14.13
N ALA A 35 -21.14 11.23 14.10
CA ALA A 35 -21.97 10.09 13.73
C ALA A 35 -21.75 9.67 12.27
N MET A 36 -21.73 10.63 11.33
CA MET A 36 -21.41 10.35 9.93
C MET A 36 -20.01 9.75 9.77
N TRP A 37 -19.03 10.31 10.48
CA TRP A 37 -17.67 9.80 10.46
C TRP A 37 -17.59 8.33 10.94
N GLN A 38 -18.29 7.98 12.03
CA GLN A 38 -18.33 6.62 12.55
C GLN A 38 -18.92 5.62 11.54
N ILE A 39 -20.00 5.99 10.85
CA ILE A 39 -20.63 5.15 9.81
C ILE A 39 -19.66 4.94 8.64
N MET A 40 -19.02 5.99 8.14
CA MET A 40 -18.08 5.84 7.02
C MET A 40 -16.85 5.01 7.42
N MET A 41 -16.37 5.19 8.65
CA MET A 41 -15.21 4.45 9.14
C MET A 41 -15.51 2.97 9.37
N SER A 42 -16.73 2.55 9.71
CA SER A 42 -17.06 1.12 9.84
C SER A 42 -16.93 0.37 8.52
N GLU A 43 -17.28 1.01 7.40
CA GLU A 43 -17.14 0.43 6.06
C GLU A 43 -15.71 0.54 5.51
N LEU A 44 -15.04 1.68 5.72
CA LEU A 44 -13.69 1.91 5.24
C LEU A 44 -12.66 1.08 6.00
N ALA A 45 -12.77 1.08 7.34
CA ALA A 45 -11.81 0.51 8.26
C ALA A 45 -12.52 -0.20 9.43
N PRO A 46 -12.92 -1.47 9.20
CA PRO A 46 -13.49 -2.32 10.24
C PRO A 46 -12.62 -2.35 11.49
N ARG A 47 -13.24 -2.38 12.66
CA ARG A 47 -12.54 -2.29 13.94
C ARG A 47 -13.06 -3.29 14.96
N ASP A 48 -12.23 -3.58 15.96
CA ASP A 48 -12.65 -4.29 17.15
C ASP A 48 -13.42 -3.38 18.14
N CYS A 49 -13.76 -3.94 19.31
CA CYS A 49 -14.44 -3.24 20.38
C CYS A 49 -13.59 -2.12 21.02
N GLU A 50 -12.26 -2.18 20.90
CA GLU A 50 -11.31 -1.21 21.46
C GLU A 50 -11.03 -0.04 20.50
N GLY A 51 -11.47 -0.13 19.24
CA GLY A 51 -11.23 0.90 18.23
C GLY A 51 -10.05 0.62 17.32
N ALA A 52 -9.41 -0.54 17.43
CA ALA A 52 -8.27 -0.91 16.60
C ALA A 52 -8.73 -1.46 15.25
N TYR A 53 -8.07 -1.02 14.19
CA TYR A 53 -8.36 -1.46 12.82
C TYR A 53 -8.02 -2.95 12.63
N VAL A 54 -8.97 -3.70 12.07
CA VAL A 54 -8.84 -5.11 11.69
C VAL A 54 -8.92 -5.22 10.17
N ARG A 55 -7.85 -5.75 9.56
CA ARG A 55 -7.78 -5.93 8.11
C ARG A 55 -8.50 -7.21 7.70
N PRO A 56 -9.46 -7.16 6.76
CA PRO A 56 -10.05 -8.36 6.18
C PRO A 56 -9.02 -9.17 5.37
N GLU A 57 -9.12 -10.49 5.42
CA GLU A 57 -8.23 -11.40 4.72
C GLU A 57 -8.58 -11.57 3.23
N SER A 58 -7.56 -11.86 2.42
CA SER A 58 -7.68 -12.19 0.99
C SER A 58 -8.26 -13.59 0.79
N GLN A 59 -9.19 -13.76 -0.15
CA GLN A 59 -9.96 -15.01 -0.32
C GLN A 59 -9.46 -15.88 -1.49
N PHE A 60 -8.92 -15.27 -2.56
CA PHE A 60 -8.37 -16.02 -3.70
C PHE A 60 -6.89 -16.34 -3.45
N ARG A 61 -6.58 -17.64 -3.30
CA ARG A 61 -5.27 -18.12 -2.82
C ARG A 61 -4.66 -19.22 -3.70
N CYS A 62 -5.06 -19.34 -4.96
CA CYS A 62 -4.47 -20.33 -5.86
C CYS A 62 -3.05 -19.91 -6.29
N TRP A 63 -2.26 -20.91 -6.71
CA TRP A 63 -0.86 -20.74 -7.11
C TRP A 63 -0.67 -21.10 -8.59
N ILE A 64 0.39 -20.57 -9.20
CA ILE A 64 0.85 -20.92 -10.55
C ILE A 64 2.04 -21.88 -10.42
N GLY A 65 2.03 -22.96 -11.20
CA GLY A 65 3.11 -23.93 -11.25
C GLY A 65 2.68 -25.25 -11.87
N SER A 66 3.63 -26.15 -12.14
CA SER A 66 3.38 -27.44 -12.78
C SER A 66 2.42 -28.34 -12.00
N ASN A 67 2.39 -28.19 -10.67
CA ASN A 67 1.55 -28.97 -9.76
C ASN A 67 0.26 -28.24 -9.35
N HIS A 68 -0.07 -27.14 -10.02
CA HIS A 68 -1.25 -26.33 -9.74
C HIS A 68 -2.18 -26.26 -10.96
N PRO A 69 -3.48 -25.90 -10.78
CA PRO A 69 -4.42 -25.78 -11.90
C PRO A 69 -4.01 -24.73 -12.96
N TYR A 70 -3.08 -23.84 -12.60
CA TYR A 70 -2.62 -22.73 -13.41
C TYR A 70 -1.14 -22.94 -13.80
N PRO A 71 -0.82 -23.41 -15.01
CA PRO A 71 0.55 -23.59 -15.48
C PRO A 71 1.21 -22.26 -15.88
N PRO A 72 2.53 -22.09 -15.69
CA PRO A 72 3.22 -20.87 -16.07
C PRO A 72 3.29 -20.72 -17.59
N GLU A 73 2.62 -19.69 -18.13
CA GLU A 73 2.53 -19.43 -19.57
C GLU A 73 2.62 -17.92 -19.83
N ALA A 74 3.51 -17.51 -20.74
CA ALA A 74 3.63 -16.11 -21.15
C ALA A 74 2.35 -15.61 -21.82
N GLY A 75 1.89 -14.40 -21.44
CA GLY A 75 0.69 -13.78 -22.00
C GLY A 75 -0.63 -14.35 -21.50
N ARG A 76 -0.62 -15.38 -20.64
CA ARG A 76 -1.84 -15.95 -20.03
C ARG A 76 -2.34 -15.16 -18.83
N TYR A 77 -1.44 -14.53 -18.08
CA TYR A 77 -1.78 -13.90 -16.81
C TYR A 77 -1.69 -12.38 -16.90
N ARG A 78 -2.63 -11.70 -16.25
CA ARG A 78 -2.67 -10.25 -16.15
C ARG A 78 -2.71 -9.82 -14.69
N LEU A 79 -2.06 -8.69 -14.41
CA LEU A 79 -2.03 -8.11 -13.07
C LEU A 79 -2.87 -6.83 -13.04
N TYR A 80 -3.92 -6.79 -12.23
CA TYR A 80 -4.64 -5.55 -11.96
C TYR A 80 -4.07 -4.86 -10.72
N VAL A 81 -3.67 -3.61 -10.88
CA VAL A 81 -3.00 -2.84 -9.82
C VAL A 81 -3.53 -1.42 -9.74
N GLY A 82 -3.62 -0.90 -8.52
CA GLY A 82 -3.74 0.54 -8.28
C GLY A 82 -2.36 1.08 -7.90
N MET A 83 -1.85 2.07 -8.64
CA MET A 83 -0.50 2.62 -8.43
C MET A 83 -0.27 3.13 -7.00
N SER A 84 -1.33 3.63 -6.35
CA SER A 84 -1.24 4.09 -4.97
C SER A 84 -1.14 2.97 -3.94
N CYS A 85 -1.61 1.75 -4.23
CA CYS A 85 -1.71 0.67 -3.25
C CYS A 85 -0.32 0.05 -2.96
N PRO A 86 0.18 0.05 -1.71
CA PRO A 86 1.48 -0.56 -1.39
C PRO A 86 1.49 -2.08 -1.60
N TRP A 87 0.37 -2.76 -1.40
CA TRP A 87 0.24 -4.21 -1.62
C TRP A 87 0.40 -4.56 -3.09
N ALA A 88 -0.22 -3.77 -3.99
CA ALA A 88 -0.07 -3.93 -5.43
C ALA A 88 1.31 -3.46 -5.91
N HIS A 89 1.90 -2.45 -5.26
CA HIS A 89 3.23 -1.98 -5.60
C HIS A 89 4.30 -3.07 -5.40
N ARG A 90 4.12 -4.00 -4.44
CA ARG A 90 5.03 -5.14 -4.26
C ARG A 90 5.13 -5.99 -5.52
N THR A 91 3.99 -6.24 -6.16
CA THR A 91 3.93 -7.08 -7.36
C THR A 91 4.53 -6.36 -8.56
N LEU A 92 4.39 -5.04 -8.65
CA LEU A 92 5.08 -4.21 -9.65
C LEU A 92 6.60 -4.26 -9.47
N VAL A 93 7.09 -4.09 -8.24
CA VAL A 93 8.53 -4.13 -7.95
C VAL A 93 9.13 -5.50 -8.28
N VAL A 94 8.51 -6.60 -7.86
CA VAL A 94 9.03 -7.94 -8.21
C VAL A 94 8.95 -8.21 -9.71
N ARG A 95 7.85 -7.79 -10.37
CA ARG A 95 7.70 -7.89 -11.82
C ARG A 95 8.84 -7.16 -12.54
N ALA A 96 9.22 -5.96 -12.10
CA ALA A 96 10.31 -5.19 -12.68
C ALA A 96 11.67 -5.83 -12.39
N LEU A 97 11.93 -6.23 -11.14
CA LEU A 97 13.19 -6.87 -10.74
C LEU A 97 13.45 -8.18 -11.50
N LYS A 98 12.41 -8.95 -11.81
CA LYS A 98 12.48 -10.19 -12.60
C LYS A 98 12.45 -9.95 -14.13
N GLY A 99 12.15 -8.74 -14.58
CA GLY A 99 11.98 -8.42 -16.00
C GLY A 99 10.81 -9.18 -16.65
N LEU A 100 9.65 -9.17 -15.98
CA LEU A 100 8.44 -9.90 -16.39
C LEU A 100 7.43 -9.01 -17.13
N GLU A 101 7.87 -7.88 -17.68
CA GLU A 101 6.95 -6.86 -18.18
C GLU A 101 6.10 -7.35 -19.35
N GLN A 102 6.71 -8.11 -20.25
CA GLN A 102 6.07 -8.71 -21.42
C GLN A 102 5.30 -10.00 -21.06
N THR A 103 5.76 -10.72 -20.03
CA THR A 103 5.20 -12.01 -19.61
C THR A 103 3.88 -11.84 -18.87
N VAL A 104 3.83 -10.87 -17.94
CA VAL A 104 2.66 -10.56 -17.11
C VAL A 104 2.27 -9.10 -17.32
N PRO A 105 1.44 -8.76 -18.32
CA PRO A 105 0.96 -7.40 -18.53
C PRO A 105 0.15 -6.86 -17.34
N VAL A 106 0.17 -5.54 -17.20
CA VAL A 106 -0.54 -4.82 -16.13
C VAL A 106 -1.76 -4.09 -16.70
N SER A 107 -2.88 -4.16 -15.99
CA SER A 107 -4.03 -3.26 -16.16
C SER A 107 -4.17 -2.38 -14.92
N LEU A 108 -4.32 -1.07 -15.13
CA LEU A 108 -4.46 -0.12 -14.03
C LEU A 108 -5.93 -0.01 -13.59
N VAL A 109 -6.10 0.14 -12.28
CA VAL A 109 -7.35 0.59 -11.67
C VAL A 109 -7.12 1.92 -10.94
N VAL A 110 -8.15 2.74 -10.90
CA VAL A 110 -8.17 4.03 -10.20
C VAL A 110 -9.25 4.02 -9.12
N PRO A 111 -9.03 4.64 -7.97
CA PRO A 111 -10.07 4.78 -6.97
C PRO A 111 -11.18 5.71 -7.49
N SER A 112 -12.44 5.38 -7.18
CA SER A 112 -13.62 6.19 -7.53
C SER A 112 -14.27 6.73 -6.26
N PRO A 113 -14.25 8.05 -6.02
CA PRO A 113 -14.98 8.67 -4.91
C PRO A 113 -16.50 8.48 -5.01
N GLU A 114 -17.03 8.33 -6.23
CA GLU A 114 -18.47 8.20 -6.48
C GLU A 114 -18.95 6.75 -6.34
N ASP A 115 -18.22 5.80 -6.94
CA ASP A 115 -18.63 4.39 -6.97
C ASP A 115 -18.27 3.66 -5.67
N GLY A 116 -17.28 4.16 -4.92
CA GLY A 116 -16.67 3.46 -3.80
C GLY A 116 -15.80 2.29 -4.27
N GLY A 117 -14.50 2.35 -4.01
CA GLY A 117 -13.54 1.31 -4.40
C GLY A 117 -12.84 1.59 -5.73
N TRP A 118 -12.51 0.53 -6.48
CA TRP A 118 -11.65 0.61 -7.67
C TRP A 118 -12.44 0.49 -8.98
N VAL A 119 -12.07 1.30 -9.97
CA VAL A 119 -12.61 1.29 -11.34
C VAL A 119 -11.48 0.93 -12.31
N LEU A 120 -11.78 0.10 -13.31
CA LEU A 120 -10.83 -0.29 -14.34
C LEU A 120 -10.64 0.88 -15.32
N GLU A 121 -9.39 1.31 -15.56
CA GLU A 121 -9.13 2.44 -16.48
C GLU A 121 -9.57 2.13 -17.91
N ARG A 122 -9.35 0.89 -18.36
CA ARG A 122 -9.67 0.46 -19.73
C ARG A 122 -11.08 -0.14 -19.84
N GLY A 123 -11.64 -0.61 -18.74
CA GLY A 123 -12.81 -1.48 -18.72
C GLY A 123 -12.51 -2.82 -19.40
N ASP A 124 -12.44 -3.91 -18.64
CA ASP A 124 -12.12 -5.25 -19.16
C ASP A 124 -13.33 -6.19 -18.96
N TYR A 125 -13.60 -7.08 -19.92
CA TYR A 125 -14.70 -8.08 -19.89
C TYR A 125 -16.12 -7.52 -19.63
N GLY A 126 -16.38 -6.27 -20.01
CA GLY A 126 -17.64 -5.58 -19.71
C GLY A 126 -17.78 -5.13 -18.25
N CYS A 127 -16.72 -5.25 -17.45
CA CYS A 127 -16.64 -4.79 -16.08
C CYS A 127 -16.11 -3.35 -16.04
N ARG A 128 -16.86 -2.45 -15.38
CA ARG A 128 -16.40 -1.09 -15.08
C ARG A 128 -15.66 -1.04 -13.75
N ARG A 129 -16.20 -1.69 -12.72
CA ARG A 129 -15.63 -1.69 -11.36
C ARG A 129 -14.86 -2.98 -11.11
N LEU A 130 -13.85 -2.91 -10.26
CA LEU A 130 -13.11 -4.10 -9.83
C LEU A 130 -14.03 -5.11 -9.13
N ALA A 131 -15.02 -4.62 -8.38
CA ALA A 131 -16.05 -5.46 -7.78
C ALA A 131 -16.88 -6.24 -8.82
N ASP A 132 -17.04 -5.72 -10.05
CA ASP A 132 -17.71 -6.45 -11.13
C ASP A 132 -16.80 -7.58 -11.66
N LEU A 133 -15.48 -7.36 -11.69
CA LEU A 133 -14.50 -8.40 -12.05
C LEU A 133 -14.45 -9.53 -11.02
N TYR A 134 -14.52 -9.20 -9.72
CA TYR A 134 -14.63 -10.19 -8.65
C TYR A 134 -15.90 -11.03 -8.76
N ARG A 135 -17.05 -10.38 -9.00
CA ARG A 135 -18.33 -11.09 -9.21
C ARG A 135 -18.35 -11.92 -10.50
N ARG A 136 -17.54 -11.56 -11.50
CA ARG A 136 -17.33 -12.39 -12.69
C ARG A 136 -16.61 -13.69 -12.34
N ALA A 137 -15.56 -13.61 -11.51
CA ALA A 137 -14.82 -14.79 -11.07
C ALA A 137 -15.63 -15.67 -10.11
N GLU A 138 -16.42 -15.06 -9.22
CA GLU A 138 -17.26 -15.73 -8.25
C GLU A 138 -18.56 -14.93 -8.02
N PRO A 139 -19.71 -15.35 -8.58
CA PRO A 139 -20.96 -14.58 -8.55
C PRO A 139 -21.44 -14.14 -7.17
N ASP A 140 -21.24 -14.98 -6.16
CA ASP A 140 -21.67 -14.76 -4.78
C ASP A 140 -20.58 -14.12 -3.89
N TYR A 141 -19.52 -13.56 -4.50
CA TYR A 141 -18.42 -12.95 -3.77
C TYR A 141 -18.89 -11.77 -2.89
N ALA A 142 -18.78 -11.94 -1.58
CA ALA A 142 -19.17 -10.96 -0.56
C ALA A 142 -17.97 -10.23 0.09
N GLY A 143 -16.74 -10.55 -0.33
CA GLY A 143 -15.52 -9.95 0.20
C GLY A 143 -15.23 -8.55 -0.36
N ARG A 144 -14.12 -7.93 0.07
CA ARG A 144 -13.65 -6.66 -0.48
C ARG A 144 -12.89 -6.92 -1.78
N ALA A 145 -13.31 -6.26 -2.86
CA ALA A 145 -12.57 -6.24 -4.13
C ALA A 145 -11.30 -5.39 -3.98
N THR A 146 -10.16 -6.05 -3.73
CA THR A 146 -8.87 -5.41 -3.47
C THR A 146 -7.91 -5.53 -4.65
N VAL A 147 -6.85 -4.71 -4.64
CA VAL A 147 -5.67 -4.92 -5.49
C VAL A 147 -4.47 -5.31 -4.62
N PRO A 148 -3.53 -6.12 -5.14
CA PRO A 148 -3.43 -6.63 -6.52
C PRO A 148 -4.39 -7.79 -6.82
N VAL A 149 -4.70 -7.98 -8.10
CA VAL A 149 -5.39 -9.19 -8.61
C VAL A 149 -4.53 -9.83 -9.69
N LEU A 150 -4.17 -11.10 -9.49
CA LEU A 150 -3.59 -11.93 -10.53
C LEU A 150 -4.71 -12.69 -11.24
N TRP A 151 -4.94 -12.35 -12.49
CA TRP A 151 -6.05 -12.81 -13.32
C TRP A 151 -5.56 -13.80 -14.38
N ASP A 152 -6.31 -14.88 -14.60
CA ASP A 152 -6.07 -15.82 -15.70
C ASP A 152 -6.97 -15.48 -16.90
N GLU A 153 -6.35 -15.05 -18.00
CA GLU A 153 -7.05 -14.69 -19.24
C GLU A 153 -7.79 -15.88 -19.88
N ARG A 154 -7.32 -17.11 -19.65
CA ARG A 154 -7.90 -18.32 -20.26
C ARG A 154 -9.18 -18.75 -19.56
N THR A 155 -9.13 -18.84 -18.24
CA THR A 155 -10.28 -19.28 -17.43
C THR A 155 -11.18 -18.12 -17.01
N GLN A 156 -10.72 -16.88 -17.24
CA GLN A 156 -11.44 -15.65 -16.88
C GLN A 156 -11.84 -15.63 -15.40
N THR A 157 -10.89 -15.98 -14.53
CA THR A 157 -11.06 -15.98 -13.08
C THR A 157 -9.84 -15.40 -12.37
N ILE A 158 -10.00 -15.13 -11.08
CA ILE A 158 -8.92 -14.67 -10.20
C ILE A 158 -8.12 -15.89 -9.73
N VAL A 159 -6.82 -15.89 -10.02
CA VAL A 159 -5.87 -16.89 -9.49
C VAL A 159 -5.57 -16.56 -8.03
N ASN A 160 -5.19 -15.31 -7.76
CA ASN A 160 -4.74 -14.89 -6.44
C ASN A 160 -4.97 -13.39 -6.23
N ASN A 161 -5.34 -12.99 -5.02
CA ASN A 161 -5.43 -11.57 -4.63
C ASN A 161 -4.64 -11.23 -3.35
N GLU A 162 -3.77 -12.14 -2.90
CA GLU A 162 -2.85 -11.93 -1.78
C GLU A 162 -1.48 -11.50 -2.29
N SER A 163 -1.10 -10.25 -2.01
CA SER A 163 0.17 -9.67 -2.47
C SER A 163 1.40 -10.49 -2.09
N ALA A 164 1.42 -11.10 -0.89
CA ALA A 164 2.55 -11.88 -0.40
C ALA A 164 2.72 -13.20 -1.18
N ASP A 165 1.61 -13.81 -1.60
CA ASP A 165 1.64 -15.01 -2.42
C ASP A 165 2.01 -14.65 -3.86
N ILE A 166 1.42 -13.58 -4.42
CA ILE A 166 1.68 -13.13 -5.79
C ILE A 166 3.16 -12.80 -6.01
N ILE A 167 3.82 -12.11 -5.07
CA ILE A 167 5.26 -11.83 -5.22
C ILE A 167 6.11 -13.11 -5.21
N ARG A 168 5.70 -14.16 -4.49
CA ARG A 168 6.38 -15.46 -4.53
C ARG A 168 6.12 -16.19 -5.85
N ILE A 169 4.90 -16.11 -6.38
CA ILE A 169 4.56 -16.62 -7.71
C ILE A 169 5.41 -15.92 -8.78
N LEU A 170 5.49 -14.59 -8.75
CA LEU A 170 6.29 -13.82 -9.70
C LEU A 170 7.80 -14.08 -9.54
N ASN A 171 8.26 -14.39 -8.34
CA ASN A 171 9.68 -14.66 -8.08
C ASN A 171 10.21 -15.90 -8.80
N SER A 172 9.41 -16.97 -8.93
CA SER A 172 9.92 -18.26 -9.43
C SER A 172 9.04 -18.95 -10.48
N ALA A 173 7.71 -18.77 -10.48
CA ALA A 173 6.84 -19.55 -11.37
C ALA A 173 7.08 -19.21 -12.85
N PHE A 174 7.58 -18.01 -13.14
CA PHE A 174 7.84 -17.52 -14.50
C PHE A 174 9.32 -17.46 -14.87
N ASP A 175 10.22 -18.16 -14.16
CA ASP A 175 11.67 -18.09 -14.43
C ASP A 175 12.03 -18.42 -15.88
N ALA A 176 11.33 -19.35 -16.52
CA ALA A 176 11.53 -19.69 -17.93
C ALA A 176 11.24 -18.52 -18.92
N PHE A 177 10.56 -17.46 -18.45
CA PHE A 177 10.18 -16.28 -19.23
C PHE A 177 10.74 -14.97 -18.65
N ALA A 178 11.51 -15.04 -17.56
CA ALA A 178 12.06 -13.87 -16.90
C ALA A 178 13.29 -13.36 -17.65
N ALA A 179 13.50 -12.03 -17.71
CA ALA A 179 14.76 -11.48 -18.21
C ALA A 179 15.90 -11.67 -17.20
N HIS A 180 15.55 -11.82 -15.91
CA HIS A 180 16.49 -12.03 -14.81
C HIS A 180 16.12 -13.27 -13.97
N PRO A 181 16.16 -14.48 -14.56
CA PRO A 181 15.85 -15.71 -13.84
C PRO A 181 16.81 -16.00 -12.69
N GLU A 182 18.07 -15.54 -12.79
CA GLU A 182 19.10 -15.68 -11.75
C GLU A 182 18.80 -14.90 -10.47
N ARG A 183 17.90 -13.90 -10.53
CA ARG A 183 17.49 -13.12 -9.37
C ARG A 183 16.42 -13.87 -8.59
N ASP A 184 16.86 -14.64 -7.60
CA ASP A 184 15.98 -15.22 -6.58
C ASP A 184 15.90 -14.30 -5.35
N LEU A 185 14.72 -13.72 -5.14
CA LEU A 185 14.40 -12.83 -4.03
C LEU A 185 13.90 -13.58 -2.78
N TYR A 186 13.73 -14.91 -2.88
CA TYR A 186 13.31 -15.78 -1.79
C TYR A 186 14.14 -17.08 -1.72
N PRO A 187 15.49 -16.97 -1.73
CA PRO A 187 16.37 -18.13 -1.86
C PRO A 187 16.33 -19.00 -0.58
N PRO A 188 16.44 -20.34 -0.70
CA PRO A 188 16.28 -21.28 0.41
C PRO A 188 17.06 -20.92 1.68
N GLU A 189 18.31 -20.49 1.53
CA GLU A 189 19.23 -20.16 2.62
C GLU A 189 18.84 -18.89 3.41
N LEU A 190 18.00 -18.01 2.85
CA LEU A 190 17.53 -16.79 3.52
C LEU A 190 16.07 -16.85 3.96
N GLN A 191 15.32 -17.92 3.64
CA GLN A 191 13.87 -17.98 3.91
C GLN A 191 13.52 -17.77 5.38
N ALA A 192 14.28 -18.37 6.30
CA ALA A 192 14.05 -18.19 7.73
C ALA A 192 14.19 -16.72 8.16
N ALA A 193 15.26 -16.04 7.72
CA ALA A 193 15.49 -14.63 8.01
C ALA A 193 14.44 -13.71 7.34
N ILE A 194 14.02 -14.05 6.11
CA ILE A 194 12.96 -13.34 5.40
C ILE A 194 11.65 -13.43 6.17
N GLU A 195 11.29 -14.62 6.65
CA GLU A 195 10.04 -14.84 7.40
C GLU A 195 10.06 -14.20 8.79
N GLU A 196 11.22 -14.18 9.46
CA GLU A 196 11.40 -13.44 10.71
C GLU A 196 11.12 -11.94 10.50
N TRP A 197 11.75 -11.32 9.51
CA TRP A 197 11.50 -9.91 9.18
C TRP A 197 10.07 -9.66 8.75
N ASN A 198 9.52 -10.52 7.90
CA ASN A 198 8.14 -10.39 7.42
C ASN A 198 7.11 -10.44 8.55
N THR A 199 7.34 -11.31 9.54
CA THR A 199 6.50 -11.46 10.74
C THR A 199 6.53 -10.22 11.61
N ALA A 200 7.69 -9.56 11.73
CA ALA A 200 7.82 -8.31 12.48
C ALA A 200 7.29 -7.09 11.71
N ILE A 201 7.62 -6.97 10.42
CA ILE A 201 7.33 -5.80 9.58
C ILE A 201 5.84 -5.71 9.23
N TYR A 202 5.15 -6.82 8.97
CA TYR A 202 3.76 -6.77 8.54
C TYR A 202 2.82 -6.12 9.58
N PRO A 203 2.70 -6.63 10.82
CA PRO A 203 1.74 -6.10 11.79
C PRO A 203 2.14 -4.71 12.33
N ALA A 204 3.45 -4.44 12.47
CA ALA A 204 3.96 -3.22 13.09
C ALA A 204 4.23 -2.09 12.09
N VAL A 205 4.60 -2.38 10.84
CA VAL A 205 4.98 -1.35 9.84
C VAL A 205 3.99 -1.31 8.68
N ASN A 206 3.90 -2.38 7.88
CA ASN A 206 3.07 -2.36 6.67
C ASN A 206 1.59 -2.14 6.98
N ASN A 207 1.06 -2.88 7.96
CA ASN A 207 -0.29 -2.69 8.48
C ASN A 207 -0.32 -1.68 9.63
N GLY A 208 0.79 -1.46 10.33
CA GLY A 208 0.88 -0.53 11.46
C GLY A 208 0.56 0.91 11.10
N VAL A 209 0.99 1.40 9.93
CA VAL A 209 0.62 2.74 9.46
C VAL A 209 -0.90 2.88 9.25
N TYR A 210 -1.57 1.84 8.75
CA TYR A 210 -3.04 1.81 8.63
C TYR A 210 -3.71 1.72 10.00
N ARG A 211 -3.14 0.94 10.94
CA ARG A 211 -3.63 0.89 12.33
C ARG A 211 -3.57 2.27 13.00
N CYS A 212 -2.55 3.07 12.71
CA CYS A 212 -2.47 4.46 13.15
C CYS A 212 -3.55 5.33 12.47
N GLY A 213 -3.57 5.33 11.13
CA GLY A 213 -4.44 6.21 10.36
C GLY A 213 -5.93 5.93 10.51
N PHE A 214 -6.30 4.69 10.78
CA PHE A 214 -7.69 4.25 10.92
C PHE A 214 -8.13 3.98 12.36
N ALA A 215 -7.27 4.22 13.35
CA ALA A 215 -7.65 4.11 14.75
C ALA A 215 -8.87 5.00 15.06
N GLN A 216 -9.86 4.43 15.74
CA GLN A 216 -11.07 5.16 16.13
C GLN A 216 -11.07 5.61 17.60
N THR A 217 -10.01 5.27 18.35
CA THR A 217 -9.78 5.71 19.72
C THR A 217 -8.33 6.17 19.88
N GLN A 218 -8.09 7.07 20.83
CA GLN A 218 -6.73 7.55 21.14
C GLN A 218 -5.83 6.39 21.60
N GLN A 219 -6.36 5.47 22.41
CA GLN A 219 -5.63 4.31 22.90
C GLN A 219 -5.17 3.37 21.77
N ALA A 220 -6.06 3.08 20.80
CA ALA A 220 -5.70 2.25 19.65
C ALA A 220 -4.61 2.92 18.79
N TYR A 221 -4.71 4.24 18.61
CA TYR A 221 -3.69 5.03 17.91
C TYR A 221 -2.34 5.00 18.65
N ASP A 222 -2.32 5.29 19.95
CA ASP A 222 -1.10 5.38 20.75
C ASP A 222 -0.34 4.04 20.75
N ARG A 223 -1.08 2.93 20.89
CA ARG A 223 -0.54 1.58 20.79
C ARG A 223 0.08 1.31 19.41
N ALA A 224 -0.69 1.55 18.34
CA ALA A 224 -0.21 1.31 16.97
C ALA A 224 1.00 2.18 16.63
N CYS A 225 1.00 3.44 17.04
CA CYS A 225 2.10 4.38 16.80
C CYS A 225 3.34 4.00 17.61
N SER A 226 3.17 3.55 18.86
CA SER A 226 4.29 3.04 19.66
C SER A 226 4.94 1.80 19.02
N GLU A 227 4.13 0.81 18.62
CA GLU A 227 4.59 -0.41 17.96
C GLU A 227 5.29 -0.11 16.62
N LEU A 228 4.72 0.78 15.80
CA LEU A 228 5.29 1.22 14.52
C LEU A 228 6.71 1.78 14.68
N PHE A 229 6.86 2.77 15.55
CA PHE A 229 8.15 3.44 15.71
C PHE A 229 9.17 2.56 16.44
N ALA A 230 8.75 1.70 17.37
CA ALA A 230 9.64 0.70 17.96
C ALA A 230 10.22 -0.23 16.90
N GLN A 231 9.40 -0.68 15.93
CA GLN A 231 9.86 -1.53 14.85
C GLN A 231 10.73 -0.78 13.83
N LEU A 232 10.39 0.47 13.46
CA LEU A 232 11.24 1.30 12.59
C LEU A 232 12.61 1.54 13.22
N ASP A 233 12.67 1.83 14.53
CA ASP A 233 13.92 2.00 15.26
C ASP A 233 14.75 0.70 15.29
N ALA A 234 14.10 -0.47 15.39
CA ALA A 234 14.78 -1.77 15.33
C ALA A 234 15.36 -2.06 13.95
N ILE A 235 14.59 -1.79 12.89
CA ILE A 235 15.05 -1.93 11.50
C ILE A 235 16.22 -1.00 11.21
N ASP A 236 16.13 0.26 11.62
CA ASP A 236 17.21 1.24 11.42
C ASP A 236 18.52 0.79 12.09
N ARG A 237 18.46 0.27 13.32
CA ARG A 237 19.63 -0.32 14.00
C ARG A 237 20.21 -1.52 13.25
N ALA A 238 19.36 -2.40 12.72
CA ALA A 238 19.81 -3.54 11.94
C ALA A 238 20.53 -3.08 10.66
N LEU A 239 19.94 -2.11 9.94
CA LEU A 239 20.47 -1.54 8.69
C LEU A 239 21.77 -0.72 8.85
N ALA A 240 22.24 -0.52 10.08
CA ALA A 240 23.56 0.05 10.36
C ALA A 240 24.71 -0.83 9.88
N ASN A 241 24.55 -2.16 9.96
CA ASN A 241 25.62 -3.13 9.71
C ASN A 241 25.40 -4.01 8.48
N GLN A 242 24.22 -3.97 7.88
CA GLN A 242 23.87 -4.76 6.70
C GLN A 242 23.20 -3.88 5.67
N ARG A 243 23.50 -4.12 4.39
CA ARG A 243 22.96 -3.32 3.28
C ARG A 243 21.45 -3.48 3.14
N TYR A 244 20.96 -4.71 3.23
CA TYR A 244 19.55 -5.11 3.18
C TYR A 244 19.13 -5.83 4.47
N LEU A 245 17.84 -6.16 4.60
CA LEU A 245 17.31 -6.79 5.82
C LEU A 245 17.92 -8.16 6.11
N CYS A 246 18.25 -8.93 5.06
CA CYS A 246 18.82 -10.28 5.17
C CYS A 246 20.31 -10.31 4.77
N GLY A 247 21.07 -9.26 5.11
CA GLY A 247 22.50 -9.15 4.79
C GLY A 247 22.76 -8.35 3.52
N ASP A 248 23.48 -8.94 2.57
CA ASP A 248 23.95 -8.24 1.35
C ASP A 248 23.10 -8.46 0.10
N ARG A 249 22.08 -9.32 0.18
CA ARG A 249 21.17 -9.62 -0.93
C ARG A 249 19.82 -8.96 -0.72
N LEU A 250 19.29 -8.34 -1.78
CA LEU A 250 17.92 -7.84 -1.83
C LEU A 250 16.95 -9.03 -1.84
N THR A 251 15.95 -9.01 -0.97
CA THR A 251 14.96 -10.09 -0.81
C THR A 251 13.52 -9.57 -0.88
N LEU A 252 12.55 -10.49 -0.86
CA LEU A 252 11.14 -10.14 -0.74
C LEU A 252 10.82 -9.38 0.57
N ALA A 253 11.62 -9.53 1.64
CA ALA A 253 11.45 -8.72 2.86
C ALA A 253 11.69 -7.24 2.56
N ASP A 254 12.73 -6.93 1.78
CA ASP A 254 13.07 -5.56 1.39
C ASP A 254 11.97 -4.95 0.51
N VAL A 255 11.47 -5.70 -0.47
CA VAL A 255 10.34 -5.26 -1.31
C VAL A 255 9.09 -4.95 -0.47
N ARG A 256 8.78 -5.81 0.51
CA ARG A 256 7.63 -5.61 1.39
C ARG A 256 7.78 -4.36 2.25
N LEU A 257 8.97 -4.04 2.73
CA LEU A 257 9.26 -2.84 3.51
C LEU A 257 9.28 -1.57 2.63
N PHE A 258 9.98 -1.63 1.50
CA PHE A 258 10.15 -0.54 0.53
C PHE A 258 8.85 0.18 0.22
N THR A 259 7.82 -0.59 -0.13
CA THR A 259 6.52 -0.05 -0.56
C THR A 259 5.82 0.78 0.53
N THR A 260 6.11 0.52 1.82
CA THR A 260 5.66 1.35 2.94
C THR A 260 6.55 2.57 3.11
N LEU A 261 7.88 2.42 3.09
CA LEU A 261 8.82 3.53 3.27
C LEU A 261 8.66 4.62 2.20
N PHE A 262 8.51 4.22 0.94
CA PHE A 262 8.25 5.11 -0.20
C PHE A 262 7.07 6.07 0.02
N ARG A 263 6.03 5.61 0.74
CA ARG A 263 4.81 6.38 1.00
C ARG A 263 4.85 7.14 2.32
N PHE A 264 5.83 6.85 3.17
CA PHE A 264 5.77 7.22 4.58
C PHE A 264 5.77 8.73 4.77
N ASP A 265 6.79 9.42 4.27
CA ASP A 265 6.95 10.86 4.49
C ASP A 265 5.90 11.69 3.75
N ALA A 266 5.42 11.18 2.60
CA ALA A 266 4.43 11.88 1.79
C ALA A 266 2.98 11.70 2.24
N VAL A 267 2.66 10.53 2.79
CA VAL A 267 1.28 10.17 3.14
C VAL A 267 1.17 9.84 4.62
N TYR A 268 1.87 8.82 5.09
CA TYR A 268 1.61 8.26 6.42
C TYR A 268 1.98 9.22 7.55
N PHE A 269 3.05 10.00 7.36
CA PHE A 269 3.51 11.01 8.31
C PHE A 269 2.42 12.05 8.60
N GLY A 270 1.77 12.57 7.55
CA GLY A 270 0.70 13.56 7.68
C GLY A 270 -0.67 12.91 7.90
N LEU A 271 -1.20 12.25 6.87
CA LEU A 271 -2.58 11.75 6.84
C LEU A 271 -2.87 10.72 7.93
N PHE A 272 -1.96 9.78 8.15
CA PHE A 272 -2.12 8.71 9.15
C PHE A 272 -1.54 9.08 10.51
N LYS A 273 -1.01 10.31 10.66
CA LYS A 273 -0.42 10.84 11.89
C LYS A 273 0.78 10.01 12.38
N CYS A 274 1.47 9.28 11.51
CA CYS A 274 2.71 8.57 11.86
C CYS A 274 3.88 9.56 11.98
N ASN A 275 3.79 10.52 12.91
CA ASN A 275 4.56 11.77 12.85
C ASN A 275 5.66 11.92 13.91
N ARG A 276 6.08 10.83 14.57
CA ARG A 276 7.20 10.89 15.55
C ARG A 276 8.55 11.19 14.90
N ARG A 277 8.79 10.67 13.68
CA ARG A 277 10.01 10.89 12.88
C ARG A 277 9.73 10.57 11.41
N ARG A 278 10.35 11.31 10.48
CA ARG A 278 10.29 11.01 9.04
C ARG A 278 11.32 9.94 8.67
N ILE A 279 11.09 9.16 7.63
CA ILE A 279 12.05 8.15 7.12
C ILE A 279 13.36 8.81 6.72
N ARG A 280 13.32 10.00 6.09
CA ARG A 280 14.55 10.73 5.75
C ARG A 280 15.38 11.19 6.95
N ASP A 281 14.79 11.28 8.15
CA ASP A 281 15.49 11.69 9.37
C ASP A 281 16.16 10.51 10.09
N TYR A 282 15.97 9.28 9.60
CA TYR A 282 16.66 8.10 10.12
C TYR A 282 18.03 7.90 9.45
N PRO A 283 19.09 7.61 10.21
CA PRO A 283 20.45 7.51 9.69
C PRO A 283 20.65 6.36 8.69
N HIS A 284 19.88 5.27 8.80
CA HIS A 284 20.05 4.09 7.93
C HIS A 284 18.82 3.81 7.07
N LEU A 285 17.60 4.01 7.58
CA LEU A 285 16.37 3.85 6.79
C LEU A 285 16.26 4.82 5.61
N GLY A 286 16.69 6.08 5.77
CA GLY A 286 16.71 7.07 4.67
C GLY A 286 17.61 6.61 3.52
N PRO A 287 18.90 6.38 3.75
CA PRO A 287 19.79 5.79 2.74
C PRO A 287 19.32 4.44 2.19
N TYR A 288 18.68 3.60 3.01
CA TYR A 288 18.13 2.31 2.57
C TYR A 288 16.98 2.46 1.57
N LEU A 289 16.06 3.40 1.82
CA LEU A 289 15.01 3.75 0.86
C LEU A 289 15.60 4.21 -0.49
N ARG A 290 16.65 5.04 -0.44
CA ARG A 290 17.35 5.53 -1.63
C ARG A 290 18.06 4.42 -2.42
N ASP A 291 18.75 3.52 -1.74
CA ASP A 291 19.40 2.34 -2.35
C ASP A 291 18.39 1.49 -3.12
N LEU A 292 17.24 1.20 -2.50
CA LEU A 292 16.16 0.45 -3.15
C LEU A 292 15.52 1.22 -4.31
N TYR A 293 15.23 2.52 -4.14
CA TYR A 293 14.63 3.34 -5.20
C TYR A 293 15.53 3.40 -6.45
N GLN A 294 16.84 3.44 -6.26
CA GLN A 294 17.84 3.51 -7.32
C GLN A 294 18.19 2.14 -7.94
N CYS A 295 17.64 1.03 -7.43
CA CYS A 295 17.77 -0.27 -8.09
C CYS A 295 17.10 -0.22 -9.48
N PRO A 296 17.76 -0.72 -10.55
CA PRO A 296 17.20 -0.65 -11.90
C PRO A 296 15.78 -1.23 -12.00
N GLY A 297 14.84 -0.47 -12.55
CA GLY A 297 13.44 -0.87 -12.73
C GLY A 297 12.50 -0.48 -11.56
N ILE A 298 13.02 -0.14 -10.37
CA ILE A 298 12.16 0.18 -9.22
C ILE A 298 11.56 1.58 -9.33
N ALA A 299 12.33 2.59 -9.74
CA ALA A 299 11.85 3.97 -9.85
C ALA A 299 10.67 4.09 -10.82
N GLU A 300 10.63 3.29 -11.88
CA GLU A 300 9.56 3.23 -12.88
C GLU A 300 8.24 2.68 -12.33
N THR A 301 8.29 1.96 -11.20
CA THR A 301 7.08 1.47 -10.50
C THR A 301 6.47 2.51 -9.57
N CYS A 302 7.18 3.62 -9.33
CA CYS A 302 6.86 4.62 -8.33
C CYS A 302 6.14 5.84 -8.92
N ASP A 303 4.86 6.01 -8.60
CA ASP A 303 4.07 7.19 -8.95
C ASP A 303 3.63 7.94 -7.68
N LEU A 304 4.47 8.86 -7.21
CA LEU A 304 4.23 9.60 -5.98
C LEU A 304 3.03 10.53 -6.07
N GLU A 305 2.79 11.14 -7.23
CA GLU A 305 1.69 12.06 -7.43
C GLU A 305 0.36 11.31 -7.39
N ARG A 306 0.24 10.16 -8.06
CA ARG A 306 -0.96 9.31 -7.96
C ARG A 306 -1.14 8.73 -6.55
N VAL A 307 -0.05 8.37 -5.86
CA VAL A 307 -0.10 8.02 -4.43
C VAL A 307 -0.73 9.14 -3.60
N LYS A 308 -0.23 10.38 -3.72
CA LYS A 308 -0.74 11.53 -2.95
C LYS A 308 -2.20 11.81 -3.29
N GLN A 309 -2.54 11.87 -4.59
CA GLN A 309 -3.91 12.08 -5.05
C GLN A 309 -4.86 11.02 -4.50
N ASP A 310 -4.46 9.76 -4.52
CA ASP A 310 -5.34 8.68 -4.08
C ASP A 310 -5.59 8.72 -2.57
N TYR A 311 -4.53 8.83 -1.76
CA TYR A 311 -4.69 8.83 -0.30
C TYR A 311 -5.38 10.08 0.22
N TYR A 312 -4.97 11.27 -0.23
CA TYR A 312 -5.57 12.51 0.26
C TYR A 312 -6.92 12.81 -0.41
N GLY A 313 -7.15 12.35 -1.64
CA GLY A 313 -8.37 12.60 -2.39
C GLY A 313 -9.49 11.59 -2.16
N ASN A 314 -9.18 10.31 -1.91
CA ASN A 314 -10.20 9.25 -1.84
C ASN A 314 -10.48 8.74 -0.41
N LEU A 315 -9.59 8.98 0.56
CA LEU A 315 -9.86 8.64 1.97
C LEU A 315 -10.66 9.77 2.65
N PHE A 316 -11.84 10.06 2.11
CA PHE A 316 -12.71 11.16 2.56
C PHE A 316 -12.92 11.22 4.09
N PRO A 317 -13.14 10.10 4.82
CA PRO A 317 -13.30 10.17 6.28
C PRO A 317 -12.05 10.66 7.02
N LEU A 318 -10.86 10.57 6.41
CA LEU A 318 -9.60 11.06 6.98
C LEU A 318 -9.24 12.47 6.49
N ASN A 319 -9.58 12.81 5.25
CA ASN A 319 -9.35 14.12 4.66
C ASN A 319 -10.57 14.64 3.90
N PRO A 320 -11.60 15.13 4.61
CA PRO A 320 -12.86 15.54 3.99
C PRO A 320 -12.72 16.69 2.98
N GLY A 321 -11.68 17.50 3.13
CA GLY A 321 -11.41 18.62 2.22
C GLY A 321 -10.78 18.19 0.90
N GLY A 322 -10.29 16.95 0.78
CA GLY A 322 -9.62 16.45 -0.43
C GLY A 322 -8.35 17.20 -0.80
N ILE A 323 -7.82 18.05 0.09
CA ILE A 323 -6.63 18.85 -0.19
C ILE A 323 -5.41 17.94 -0.18
N VAL A 324 -4.67 17.94 -1.28
CA VAL A 324 -3.42 17.20 -1.44
C VAL A 324 -2.26 18.12 -1.04
N PRO A 325 -1.42 17.76 -0.06
CA PRO A 325 -0.26 18.55 0.31
C PRO A 325 0.75 18.66 -0.84
N ALA A 326 1.40 19.83 -0.95
CA ALA A 326 2.38 20.08 -2.01
C ALA A 326 3.63 19.20 -1.87
N GLY A 327 4.17 19.06 -0.66
CA GLY A 327 5.38 18.28 -0.39
C GLY A 327 5.14 16.99 0.41
N PRO A 328 6.19 16.18 0.59
CA PRO A 328 7.44 16.19 -0.16
C PRO A 328 7.23 15.72 -1.62
N ASP A 329 8.21 16.01 -2.49
CA ASP A 329 8.20 15.70 -3.94
C ASP A 329 9.11 14.51 -4.31
N GLY A 330 9.81 13.92 -3.35
CA GLY A 330 10.68 12.75 -3.54
C GLY A 330 12.01 13.06 -4.23
N SER A 331 12.40 14.33 -4.35
CA SER A 331 13.65 14.72 -5.00
C SER A 331 14.90 14.11 -4.32
N ASP A 332 14.82 13.87 -3.02
CA ASP A 332 15.88 13.30 -2.20
C ASP A 332 16.17 11.83 -2.49
N TRP A 333 15.27 11.11 -3.18
CA TRP A 333 15.45 9.69 -3.47
C TRP A 333 16.57 9.38 -4.48
N ASN A 334 16.98 10.36 -5.29
CA ASN A 334 18.09 10.24 -6.23
C ASN A 334 19.44 10.64 -5.64
N GLU A 335 19.49 11.09 -4.38
CA GLU A 335 20.74 11.44 -3.74
C GLU A 335 21.60 10.19 -3.46
N PRO A 336 22.95 10.32 -3.43
CA PRO A 336 23.83 9.21 -3.08
C PRO A 336 23.50 8.62 -1.71
N HIS A 337 23.40 7.30 -1.64
CA HIS A 337 23.07 6.57 -0.41
C HIS A 337 24.28 5.94 0.29
N GLY A 338 25.38 5.67 -0.43
CA GLY A 338 26.64 5.18 0.13
C GLY A 338 26.60 3.76 0.72
N ARG A 339 25.50 3.02 0.54
CA ARG A 339 25.31 1.70 1.17
C ARG A 339 26.10 0.58 0.51
N GLN A 340 26.68 0.79 -0.67
CA GLN A 340 27.58 -0.14 -1.34
C GLN A 340 28.82 -0.47 -0.49
N ALA A 341 29.25 0.45 0.38
CA ALA A 341 30.38 0.24 1.28
C ALA A 341 30.13 -0.89 2.31
N LEU A 342 28.86 -1.13 2.68
CA LEU A 342 28.49 -2.22 3.60
C LEU A 342 28.67 -3.59 2.95
N SER A 343 28.36 -3.71 1.65
CA SER A 343 28.64 -4.92 0.86
C SER A 343 30.13 -5.23 0.80
N ALA A 344 30.94 -4.22 0.49
CA ALA A 344 32.39 -4.36 0.37
C ALA A 344 33.04 -4.75 1.71
N ALA A 345 32.58 -4.15 2.82
CA ALA A 345 33.06 -4.49 4.15
C ALA A 345 32.73 -5.95 4.51
N ALA A 346 31.52 -6.42 4.23
CA ALA A 346 31.12 -7.81 4.46
C ALA A 346 31.98 -8.80 3.64
N ALA A 347 32.23 -8.48 2.35
CA ALA A 347 33.07 -9.31 1.48
C ALA A 347 34.55 -9.35 1.89
N SER A 348 35.03 -8.36 2.65
CA SER A 348 36.41 -8.34 3.17
C SER A 348 36.60 -9.12 4.49
N GLN A 349 35.50 -9.53 5.14
CA GLN A 349 35.52 -10.22 6.43
C GLN A 349 35.19 -11.72 6.34
N GLY A 350 34.69 -12.19 5.20
CA GLY A 350 34.48 -13.61 4.87
C GLY A 350 35.53 -14.12 3.90
#